data_AF-A0A5D6VXG3-F1
#
_entry.id   AF-A0A5D6VXG3-F1
#
_cell.length_a   1.000
_cell.length_b   1.000
_cell.length_c   1.000
_cell.angle_alpha   90.00
_cell.angle_beta   90.00
_cell.angle_gamma   90.00
#
_symmetry.space_group_name_H-M   'P 1'
#
loop_
_entity.id
_entity.type
_entity.pdbx_description
1 polymer ?
#
loop_
_entity_poly.entity_id
_entity_poly.type
_entity_poly.pdbx_seq_one_letter_code
_entity_poly.pdbx_strand_id
1 'polypeptide(L)'
;MKFGKKSKLLIIPAMLASFGTLSLAPLTAEAWTDQTHMAIERAAGLSSYQNACAPDVSKTVSAINKLKKNDGQGHFFDASKPPTRKDVEEQLEMIGQGRDDSPDGWILGAIINATRKSKAWTEMGRFDDYNYAILGHYCGDLSMPLHMSVYDDFNKKHHLNIDQTLNRSDVKYDVDGVPLITKEMTVDDSVRFNSEDEIIDYMLKIANESFELAQKLRAEDRELTHEEAIQRVNRSATFFRAIMRYCGKNITDDELVKYVK
;
A
#
# COMPACT_ATOMS: atom_id res chain seq x y z
N MET A 1 -76.67 -20.88 28.74
CA MET A 1 -76.47 -19.91 29.83
C MET A 1 -75.04 -19.39 29.76
N LYS A 2 -74.84 -18.16 30.23
CA LYS A 2 -73.70 -17.24 30.05
C LYS A 2 -72.30 -17.74 30.52
N PHE A 3 -71.30 -17.39 29.70
CA PHE A 3 -69.98 -16.76 29.97
C PHE A 3 -68.95 -17.30 31.00
N GLY A 4 -67.69 -17.33 30.53
CA GLY A 4 -66.47 -16.93 31.27
C GLY A 4 -65.27 -17.85 30.95
N LYS A 5 -64.03 -17.43 30.67
CA LYS A 5 -63.31 -16.15 30.62
C LYS A 5 -62.08 -16.38 29.70
N LYS A 6 -61.67 -15.35 28.96
CA LYS A 6 -60.41 -15.31 28.19
C LYS A 6 -59.20 -15.32 29.13
N SER A 7 -58.21 -16.18 28.90
CA SER A 7 -56.85 -16.02 29.44
C SER A 7 -55.91 -15.63 28.31
N LYS A 8 -55.14 -14.57 28.54
CA LYS A 8 -54.24 -13.93 27.58
C LYS A 8 -52.90 -14.67 27.54
N LEU A 9 -52.30 -14.70 26.35
CA LEU A 9 -50.90 -15.05 26.11
C LEU A 9 -49.95 -14.39 27.12
N LEU A 10 -48.95 -15.17 27.54
CA LEU A 10 -47.62 -14.68 27.90
C LEU A 10 -46.63 -15.77 27.48
N ILE A 11 -46.29 -15.79 26.19
CA ILE A 11 -45.10 -16.49 25.70
C ILE A 11 -43.94 -15.54 26.00
N ILE A 12 -43.13 -15.91 26.99
CA ILE A 12 -41.84 -15.27 27.26
C ILE A 12 -40.87 -15.83 26.23
N PRO A 13 -40.29 -15.03 25.30
CA PRO A 13 -39.17 -15.50 24.52
C PRO A 13 -37.93 -15.45 25.42
N ALA A 14 -37.37 -16.63 25.72
CA ALA A 14 -36.02 -16.74 26.23
C ALA A 14 -35.03 -16.33 25.13
N MET A 15 -34.81 -15.02 24.96
CA MET A 15 -33.62 -14.50 24.29
C MET A 15 -32.55 -14.26 25.35
N LEU A 16 -31.89 -15.33 25.78
CA LEU A 16 -30.65 -15.23 26.52
C LEU A 16 -29.48 -15.18 25.53
N ALA A 17 -29.02 -13.94 25.31
CA ALA A 17 -27.62 -13.57 25.18
C ALA A 17 -26.70 -14.52 24.40
N SER A 18 -26.78 -14.46 23.08
CA SER A 18 -25.59 -14.57 22.23
C SER A 18 -25.21 -13.15 21.76
N PHE A 19 -24.78 -12.31 22.71
CA PHE A 19 -23.89 -11.21 22.35
C PHE A 19 -22.57 -11.85 21.95
N GLY A 20 -22.49 -12.27 20.68
CA GLY A 20 -21.23 -12.53 20.04
C GLY A 20 -20.39 -11.27 20.24
N THR A 21 -19.28 -11.42 20.95
CA THR A 21 -18.18 -10.47 20.89
C THR A 21 -17.91 -10.20 19.42
N LEU A 22 -18.36 -9.06 18.91
CA LEU A 22 -17.75 -8.47 17.71
C LEU A 22 -16.29 -8.29 18.11
N SER A 23 -15.46 -9.24 17.71
CA SER A 23 -14.03 -8.98 17.58
C SER A 23 -13.96 -7.89 16.53
N LEU A 24 -13.84 -6.65 17.00
CA LEU A 24 -13.32 -5.55 16.20
C LEU A 24 -11.89 -5.95 15.89
N ALA A 25 -11.71 -6.77 14.85
CA ALA A 25 -10.42 -6.91 14.22
C ALA A 25 -9.98 -5.47 13.90
N PRO A 26 -8.76 -5.05 14.28
CA PRO A 26 -8.26 -3.75 13.89
C PRO A 26 -8.35 -3.68 12.37
N LEU A 27 -9.03 -2.65 11.85
CA LEU A 27 -9.09 -2.35 10.42
C LEU A 27 -7.64 -2.32 9.94
N THR A 28 -7.22 -3.30 9.14
CA THR A 28 -5.90 -3.24 8.52
C THR A 28 -5.83 -1.92 7.77
N ALA A 29 -4.75 -1.16 7.97
CA ALA A 29 -4.37 -0.10 7.04
C ALA A 29 -4.48 -0.70 5.63
N GLU A 30 -5.38 -0.15 4.83
CA GLU A 30 -5.40 -0.48 3.42
C GLU A 30 -4.31 0.34 2.74
N ALA A 31 -3.80 -0.15 1.63
CA ALA A 31 -2.75 0.53 0.89
C ALA A 31 -3.33 1.70 0.09
N TRP A 32 -2.51 2.45 -0.67
CA TRP A 32 -3.09 3.20 -1.79
C TRP A 32 -4.05 2.27 -2.55
N THR A 33 -5.14 2.79 -3.10
CA THR A 33 -6.08 1.90 -3.80
C THR A 33 -5.40 1.16 -4.96
N ASP A 34 -5.95 -0.01 -5.34
CA ASP A 34 -5.48 -0.77 -6.50
C ASP A 34 -5.27 0.11 -7.74
N GLN A 35 -6.19 1.05 -8.00
CA GLN A 35 -6.09 1.97 -9.14
C GLN A 35 -4.89 2.91 -9.03
N THR A 36 -4.57 3.35 -7.83
CA THR A 36 -3.41 4.21 -7.58
C THR A 36 -2.11 3.42 -7.77
N HIS A 37 -2.03 2.19 -7.26
CA HIS A 37 -0.91 1.27 -7.50
C HIS A 37 -0.72 0.96 -8.99
N MET A 38 -1.79 0.60 -9.69
CA MET A 38 -1.78 0.37 -11.13
C MET A 38 -1.30 1.63 -11.89
N ALA A 39 -1.72 2.83 -11.47
CA ALA A 39 -1.27 4.09 -12.09
C ALA A 39 0.22 4.35 -11.87
N ILE A 40 0.74 4.06 -10.67
CA ILE A 40 2.17 4.17 -10.36
C ILE A 40 3.00 3.23 -11.24
N GLU A 41 2.63 1.95 -11.31
CA GLU A 41 3.36 0.96 -12.11
C GLU A 41 3.29 1.25 -13.60
N ARG A 42 2.10 1.65 -14.08
CA ARG A 42 1.91 2.09 -15.46
C ARG A 42 2.80 3.29 -15.77
N ALA A 43 2.81 4.30 -14.90
CA ALA A 43 3.62 5.49 -15.10
C ALA A 43 5.12 5.21 -15.05
N ALA A 44 5.54 4.27 -14.20
CA ALA A 44 6.91 3.80 -14.15
C ALA A 44 7.32 3.04 -15.43
N GLY A 45 6.35 2.49 -16.18
CA GLY A 45 6.56 1.85 -17.47
C GLY A 45 6.53 0.32 -17.43
N LEU A 46 5.93 -0.28 -16.40
CA LEU A 46 5.70 -1.72 -16.34
C LEU A 46 4.50 -2.10 -17.22
N SER A 47 4.70 -2.94 -18.22
CA SER A 47 3.65 -3.29 -19.19
C SER A 47 2.48 -4.08 -18.57
N SER A 48 2.74 -4.79 -17.48
CA SER A 48 1.80 -5.65 -16.75
C SER A 48 1.31 -5.00 -15.45
N TYR A 49 1.25 -3.67 -15.44
CA TYR A 49 0.83 -2.86 -14.29
C TYR A 49 -0.52 -3.27 -13.68
N GLN A 50 -1.38 -4.01 -14.39
CA GLN A 50 -2.63 -4.54 -13.86
C GLN A 50 -2.40 -5.55 -12.73
N ASN A 51 -1.20 -6.13 -12.64
CA ASN A 51 -0.82 -7.03 -11.56
C ASN A 51 -0.54 -6.30 -10.24
N ALA A 52 -0.55 -4.97 -10.21
CA ALA A 52 -0.28 -4.17 -9.01
C ALA A 52 -1.28 -4.44 -7.86
N CYS A 53 -2.47 -4.99 -8.16
CA CYS A 53 -3.45 -5.41 -7.15
C CYS A 53 -3.15 -6.78 -6.52
N ALA A 54 -2.21 -7.55 -7.07
CA ALA A 54 -1.93 -8.91 -6.62
C ALA A 54 -1.54 -9.01 -5.13
N PRO A 55 -0.75 -8.08 -4.55
CA PRO A 55 -0.47 -8.06 -3.11
C PRO A 55 -1.73 -7.93 -2.25
N ASP A 56 -2.64 -7.01 -2.59
CA ASP A 56 -3.90 -6.83 -1.84
C ASP A 56 -4.86 -8.01 -2.00
N VAL A 57 -4.89 -8.61 -3.19
CA VAL A 57 -5.60 -9.87 -3.42
C VAL A 57 -5.00 -11.01 -2.58
N SER A 58 -3.67 -11.13 -2.53
CA SER A 58 -2.94 -12.11 -1.72
C SER A 58 -3.26 -11.98 -0.22
N LYS A 59 -3.23 -10.74 0.30
CA LYS A 59 -3.63 -10.39 1.67
C LYS A 59 -5.09 -10.78 1.93
N THR A 60 -6.01 -10.43 1.03
CA THR A 60 -7.44 -10.75 1.13
C THR A 60 -7.69 -12.26 1.14
N VAL A 61 -7.07 -13.00 0.22
CA VAL A 61 -7.14 -14.46 0.16
C VAL A 61 -6.58 -15.09 1.44
N SER A 62 -5.46 -14.57 1.94
CA SER A 62 -4.85 -15.04 3.19
C SER A 62 -5.77 -14.82 4.39
N ALA A 63 -6.45 -13.67 4.47
CA ALA A 63 -7.41 -13.36 5.52
C ALA A 63 -8.65 -14.28 5.46
N ILE A 64 -9.24 -14.44 4.27
CA ILE A 64 -10.39 -15.35 4.04
C ILE A 64 -10.06 -16.78 4.47
N ASN A 65 -8.84 -17.24 4.15
CA ASN A 65 -8.38 -18.59 4.46
C ASN A 65 -7.70 -18.73 5.83
N LYS A 66 -7.66 -17.66 6.64
CA LYS A 66 -7.01 -17.62 7.98
C LYS A 66 -5.56 -18.12 7.96
N LEU A 67 -4.81 -17.80 6.92
CA LEU A 67 -3.40 -18.16 6.81
C LEU A 67 -2.58 -17.33 7.81
N LYS A 68 -1.74 -18.00 8.60
CA LYS A 68 -0.90 -17.36 9.63
C LYS A 68 0.25 -16.52 9.05
N LYS A 69 0.71 -16.85 7.85
CA LYS A 69 1.80 -16.14 7.17
C LYS A 69 1.20 -15.44 5.95
N ASN A 70 1.20 -14.12 5.97
CA ASN A 70 0.87 -13.29 4.83
C ASN A 70 1.93 -12.19 4.69
N ASP A 71 1.93 -11.56 3.53
CA ASP A 71 2.77 -10.43 3.14
C ASP A 71 2.32 -9.10 3.75
N GLY A 72 1.24 -9.07 4.55
CA GLY A 72 0.63 -7.84 5.04
C GLY A 72 1.55 -6.95 5.88
N GLN A 73 2.59 -7.52 6.53
CA GLN A 73 3.59 -6.71 7.25
C GLN A 73 4.59 -6.01 6.31
N GLY A 74 4.67 -6.39 5.03
CA GLY A 74 5.53 -5.74 4.04
C GLY A 74 5.00 -4.42 3.49
N HIS A 75 3.82 -3.97 3.91
CA HIS A 75 3.14 -2.79 3.36
C HIS A 75 3.33 -1.51 4.17
N PHE A 76 3.87 -1.59 5.38
CA PHE A 76 4.01 -0.41 6.24
C PHE A 76 5.24 -0.49 7.14
N PHE A 77 5.53 0.64 7.77
CA PHE A 77 6.39 0.75 8.94
C PHE A 77 5.73 1.68 9.97
N ASP A 78 5.37 1.14 11.13
CA ASP A 78 4.83 1.87 12.30
C ASP A 78 5.94 2.72 12.93
N ALA A 79 6.27 3.81 12.24
CA ALA A 79 7.42 4.63 12.54
C ALA A 79 7.06 5.69 13.59
N SER A 80 7.66 5.59 14.78
CA SER A 80 7.60 6.64 15.82
C SER A 80 8.66 7.74 15.67
N LYS A 81 9.63 7.52 14.78
CA LYS A 81 10.74 8.42 14.47
C LYS A 81 11.06 8.36 12.96
N PRO A 82 11.77 9.36 12.41
CA PRO A 82 12.23 9.32 11.03
C PRO A 82 13.01 8.02 10.72
N PRO A 83 12.66 7.26 9.66
CA PRO A 83 13.32 6.01 9.31
C PRO A 83 14.81 6.18 8.96
N THR A 84 15.61 5.17 9.30
CA THR A 84 17.07 5.15 9.16
C THR A 84 17.58 3.92 8.42
N ARG A 85 18.84 3.94 7.97
CA ARG A 85 19.52 2.76 7.37
C ARG A 85 19.52 1.54 8.29
N LYS A 86 19.66 1.77 9.60
CA LYS A 86 19.60 0.69 10.58
C LYS A 86 18.23 0.00 10.59
N ASP A 87 17.14 0.77 10.45
CA ASP A 87 15.80 0.18 10.37
C ASP A 87 15.65 -0.68 9.10
N VAL A 88 16.31 -0.31 7.98
CA VAL A 88 16.35 -1.14 6.76
C VAL A 88 17.07 -2.46 7.00
N GLU A 89 18.24 -2.42 7.63
CA GLU A 89 19.04 -3.61 7.97
C GLU A 89 18.26 -4.56 8.89
N GLU A 90 17.60 -4.02 9.92
CA GLU A 90 16.78 -4.80 10.85
C GLU A 90 15.55 -5.41 10.15
N GLN A 91 14.86 -4.66 9.29
CA GLN A 91 13.69 -5.15 8.55
C GLN A 91 14.03 -6.23 7.51
N LEU A 92 15.26 -6.28 6.99
CA LEU A 92 15.70 -7.36 6.10
C LEU A 92 15.71 -8.73 6.80
N GLU A 93 15.93 -8.77 8.11
CA GLU A 93 15.86 -10.00 8.91
C GLU A 93 14.39 -10.39 9.26
N MET A 94 13.44 -9.49 8.99
CA MET A 94 12.01 -9.67 9.29
C MET A 94 11.20 -10.24 8.11
N ILE A 95 11.81 -10.45 6.95
CA ILE A 95 11.11 -10.89 5.76
C ILE A 95 10.35 -12.21 5.99
N GLY A 96 9.04 -12.19 5.73
CA GLY A 96 8.14 -13.34 5.88
C GLY A 96 7.66 -13.58 7.31
N GLN A 97 8.03 -12.72 8.26
CA GLN A 97 7.45 -12.68 9.59
C GLN A 97 6.04 -12.08 9.53
N GLY A 98 5.13 -12.67 10.32
CA GLY A 98 3.74 -12.21 10.44
C GLY A 98 3.59 -11.10 11.48
N ARG A 99 2.35 -10.64 11.67
CA ARG A 99 2.02 -9.56 12.61
C ARG A 99 2.45 -9.82 14.05
N ASP A 100 2.41 -11.07 14.51
CA ASP A 100 2.80 -11.42 15.88
C ASP A 100 4.32 -11.29 16.11
N ASP A 101 5.11 -11.49 15.05
CA ASP A 101 6.57 -11.50 15.10
C ASP A 101 7.16 -10.11 14.74
N SER A 102 6.51 -9.38 13.83
CA SER A 102 6.94 -8.07 13.35
C SER A 102 5.77 -7.08 13.30
N PRO A 103 5.22 -6.66 14.45
CA PRO A 103 4.01 -5.84 14.52
C PRO A 103 4.16 -4.46 13.90
N ASP A 104 5.40 -3.96 13.84
CA ASP A 104 5.72 -2.63 13.31
C ASP A 104 5.85 -2.63 11.78
N GLY A 105 5.76 -3.79 11.11
CA GLY A 105 5.92 -3.89 9.66
C GLY A 105 7.38 -3.81 9.19
N TRP A 106 7.62 -4.21 7.95
CA TRP A 106 8.94 -4.35 7.35
C TRP A 106 9.05 -3.86 5.90
N ILE A 107 8.25 -2.86 5.48
CA ILE A 107 8.24 -2.34 4.10
C ILE A 107 9.62 -1.93 3.55
N LEU A 108 10.49 -1.33 4.37
CA LEU A 108 11.82 -0.90 3.91
C LEU A 108 12.67 -2.11 3.53
N GLY A 109 12.65 -3.16 4.36
CA GLY A 109 13.26 -4.44 4.03
C GLY A 109 12.58 -5.12 2.84
N ALA A 110 11.25 -5.01 2.73
CA ALA A 110 10.45 -5.60 1.66
C ALA A 110 10.90 -5.10 0.28
N ILE A 111 11.10 -3.79 0.13
CA ILE A 111 11.52 -3.15 -1.12
C ILE A 111 12.90 -3.65 -1.54
N ILE A 112 13.87 -3.71 -0.62
CA ILE A 112 15.22 -4.19 -0.93
C ILE A 112 15.20 -5.68 -1.30
N ASN A 113 14.47 -6.50 -0.54
CA ASN A 113 14.32 -7.92 -0.85
C ASN A 113 13.62 -8.16 -2.20
N ALA A 114 12.54 -7.43 -2.51
CA ALA A 114 11.83 -7.51 -3.78
C ALA A 114 12.71 -7.02 -4.96
N THR A 115 13.53 -5.99 -4.74
CA THR A 115 14.54 -5.50 -5.69
C THR A 115 15.56 -6.59 -6.02
N ARG A 116 16.16 -7.20 -4.99
CA ARG A 116 17.14 -8.31 -5.14
C ARG A 116 16.54 -9.48 -5.93
N LYS A 117 15.31 -9.89 -5.60
CA LYS A 117 14.60 -10.97 -6.30
C LYS A 117 14.32 -10.62 -7.76
N SER A 118 13.78 -9.42 -8.02
CA SER A 118 13.48 -8.94 -9.37
C SER A 118 14.73 -8.89 -10.24
N LYS A 119 15.84 -8.37 -9.70
CA LYS A 119 17.14 -8.34 -10.37
C LYS A 119 17.65 -9.74 -10.71
N ALA A 120 17.67 -10.64 -9.72
CA ALA A 120 18.14 -12.01 -9.92
C ALA A 120 17.32 -12.77 -10.98
N TRP A 121 15.99 -12.57 -11.01
CA TRP A 121 15.13 -13.23 -11.99
C TRP A 121 15.36 -12.70 -13.40
N THR A 122 15.49 -11.38 -13.55
CA THR A 122 15.83 -10.76 -14.84
C THR A 122 17.19 -11.25 -15.35
N GLU A 123 18.20 -11.35 -14.49
CA GLU A 123 19.53 -11.87 -14.85
C GLU A 123 19.50 -13.36 -15.25
N MET A 124 18.57 -14.14 -14.69
CA MET A 124 18.32 -15.52 -15.10
C MET A 124 17.50 -15.65 -16.40
N GLY A 125 17.10 -14.53 -17.02
CA GLY A 125 16.21 -14.53 -18.19
C GLY A 125 14.78 -15.01 -17.87
N ARG A 126 14.40 -15.02 -16.59
CA ARG A 126 13.04 -15.34 -16.15
C ARG A 126 12.25 -14.04 -16.12
N PHE A 127 11.37 -13.87 -17.10
CA PHE A 127 10.47 -12.73 -17.15
C PHE A 127 9.24 -13.04 -16.31
N ASP A 128 9.34 -12.77 -15.01
CA ASP A 128 8.20 -12.77 -14.12
C ASP A 128 7.92 -11.36 -13.62
N ASP A 129 6.92 -10.76 -14.23
CA ASP A 129 6.46 -9.43 -13.84
C ASP A 129 5.77 -9.42 -12.48
N TYR A 130 5.43 -10.58 -11.88
CA TYR A 130 4.86 -10.61 -10.53
C TYR A 130 5.82 -10.08 -9.48
N ASN A 131 7.14 -10.32 -9.60
CA ASN A 131 8.11 -9.73 -8.67
C ASN A 131 8.16 -8.20 -8.82
N TYR A 132 8.03 -7.69 -10.04
CA TYR A 132 7.97 -6.26 -10.31
C TYR A 132 6.66 -5.64 -9.85
N ALA A 133 5.53 -6.33 -9.96
CA ALA A 133 4.25 -5.87 -9.42
C ALA A 133 4.28 -5.78 -7.90
N ILE A 134 4.84 -6.78 -7.21
CA ILE A 134 5.02 -6.72 -5.75
C ILE A 134 5.96 -5.56 -5.37
N LEU A 135 7.07 -5.40 -6.09
CA LEU A 135 8.02 -4.31 -5.85
C LEU A 135 7.39 -2.92 -6.12
N GLY A 136 6.63 -2.79 -7.20
CA GLY A 136 5.93 -1.57 -7.59
C GLY A 136 4.89 -1.17 -6.54
N HIS A 137 4.16 -2.16 -6.03
CA HIS A 137 3.24 -2.00 -4.91
C HIS A 137 3.94 -1.43 -3.67
N TYR A 138 5.01 -2.06 -3.20
CA TYR A 138 5.77 -1.54 -2.05
C TYR A 138 6.38 -0.16 -2.30
N CYS A 139 6.79 0.16 -3.54
CA CYS A 139 7.22 1.52 -3.88
C CYS A 139 6.08 2.53 -3.80
N GLY A 140 4.83 2.11 -4.10
CA GLY A 140 3.62 2.91 -3.91
C GLY A 140 3.38 3.22 -2.45
N ASP A 141 3.29 2.19 -1.63
CA ASP A 141 3.08 2.26 -0.19
C ASP A 141 4.15 3.08 0.54
N LEU A 142 5.41 3.00 0.09
CA LEU A 142 6.51 3.82 0.63
C LEU A 142 6.17 5.31 0.66
N SER A 143 5.41 5.79 -0.34
CA SER A 143 5.04 7.20 -0.45
C SER A 143 3.72 7.56 0.21
N MET A 144 2.94 6.59 0.69
CA MET A 144 1.73 6.81 1.47
C MET A 144 2.15 7.32 2.87
N PRO A 145 1.74 8.54 3.30
CA PRO A 145 2.23 9.09 4.57
C PRO A 145 1.89 8.24 5.81
N LEU A 146 0.67 7.72 5.90
CA LEU A 146 0.23 6.94 7.05
C LEU A 146 0.83 5.54 7.13
N HIS A 147 1.40 5.02 6.04
CA HIS A 147 2.21 3.80 6.04
C HIS A 147 3.61 3.99 6.61
N MET A 148 4.02 5.24 6.85
CA MET A 148 5.29 5.61 7.44
C MET A 148 5.06 6.47 8.70
N SER A 149 4.11 6.05 9.54
CA SER A 149 3.71 6.79 10.74
C SER A 149 3.11 5.85 11.80
N VAL A 150 2.98 6.35 13.03
CA VAL A 150 2.38 5.57 14.10
C VAL A 150 0.93 5.18 13.82
N TYR A 151 0.59 3.91 14.02
CA TYR A 151 -0.77 3.37 13.82
C TYR A 151 -1.70 3.65 15.02
N ASP A 152 -2.00 4.94 15.25
CA ASP A 152 -2.88 5.42 16.32
C ASP A 152 -4.26 5.89 15.82
N ASP A 153 -5.03 6.58 16.67
CA ASP A 153 -6.41 6.98 16.37
C ASP A 153 -6.51 7.96 15.19
N PHE A 154 -5.52 8.84 15.02
CA PHE A 154 -5.45 9.72 13.85
C PHE A 154 -5.28 8.88 12.58
N ASN A 155 -4.30 7.97 12.60
CA ASN A 155 -4.02 7.09 11.48
C ASN A 155 -5.28 6.29 11.10
N LYS A 156 -5.93 5.62 12.06
CA LYS A 156 -7.16 4.84 11.84
C LYS A 156 -8.32 5.68 11.30
N LYS A 157 -8.47 6.92 11.78
CA LYS A 157 -9.55 7.83 11.36
C LYS A 157 -9.39 8.27 9.91
N HIS A 158 -8.15 8.53 9.47
CA HIS A 158 -7.88 9.15 8.17
C HIS A 158 -7.37 8.17 7.10
N HIS A 159 -6.96 6.95 7.46
CA HIS A 159 -6.33 5.97 6.56
C HIS A 159 -7.05 5.83 5.22
N LEU A 160 -8.30 5.39 5.28
CA LEU A 160 -9.08 5.08 4.10
C LEU A 160 -9.32 6.31 3.21
N ASN A 161 -9.52 7.48 3.80
CA ASN A 161 -9.72 8.70 3.03
C ASN A 161 -8.45 9.11 2.29
N ILE A 162 -7.29 8.93 2.93
CA ILE A 162 -6.00 9.23 2.32
C ILE A 162 -5.70 8.24 1.18
N ASP A 163 -5.92 6.94 1.38
CA ASP A 163 -5.74 5.91 0.33
C ASP A 163 -6.57 6.18 -0.92
N GLN A 164 -7.76 6.76 -0.72
CA GLN A 164 -8.74 7.04 -1.77
C GLN A 164 -8.63 8.46 -2.33
N THR A 165 -7.62 9.26 -1.96
CA THR A 165 -7.51 10.66 -2.38
C THR A 165 -7.57 10.83 -3.91
N LEU A 166 -6.96 9.91 -4.65
CA LEU A 166 -6.93 9.94 -6.12
C LEU A 166 -8.06 9.13 -6.78
N ASN A 167 -8.93 8.49 -5.99
CA ASN A 167 -10.05 7.75 -6.53
C ASN A 167 -11.02 8.70 -7.23
N ARG A 168 -11.37 8.33 -8.45
CA ARG A 168 -12.31 9.08 -9.28
C ARG A 168 -13.73 8.59 -9.00
N SER A 169 -14.32 9.04 -7.90
CA SER A 169 -15.74 8.76 -7.59
C SER A 169 -16.71 9.50 -8.52
N ASP A 170 -16.20 10.49 -9.27
CA ASP A 170 -16.89 11.27 -10.29
C ASP A 170 -17.07 10.52 -11.61
N VAL A 171 -16.34 9.42 -11.82
CA VAL A 171 -16.52 8.58 -13.00
C VAL A 171 -17.42 7.38 -12.70
N LYS A 172 -18.23 7.01 -13.68
CA LYS A 172 -19.07 5.82 -13.60
C LYS A 172 -18.17 4.59 -13.45
N TYR A 173 -18.71 3.55 -12.80
CA TYR A 173 -18.02 2.29 -12.49
C TYR A 173 -17.38 1.55 -13.69
N ASP A 174 -17.66 1.99 -14.92
CA ASP A 174 -17.13 1.49 -16.19
C ASP A 174 -15.93 2.28 -16.75
N VAL A 175 -15.52 3.39 -16.12
CA VAL A 175 -14.34 4.16 -16.53
C VAL A 175 -13.13 3.72 -15.70
N ASP A 176 -12.08 3.28 -16.40
CA ASP A 176 -10.79 2.97 -15.78
C ASP A 176 -10.16 4.26 -15.19
N GLY A 177 -10.02 4.31 -13.87
CA GLY A 177 -9.42 5.42 -13.14
C GLY A 177 -7.91 5.53 -13.37
N VAL A 178 -7.24 4.44 -13.78
CA VAL A 178 -5.80 4.38 -13.98
C VAL A 178 -5.32 5.43 -14.99
N PRO A 179 -5.81 5.49 -16.25
CA PRO A 179 -5.47 6.55 -17.21
C PRO A 179 -5.69 7.97 -16.68
N LEU A 180 -6.70 8.18 -15.83
CA LEU A 180 -7.04 9.50 -15.29
C LEU A 180 -6.07 9.95 -14.21
N ILE A 181 -5.48 9.03 -13.45
CA ILE A 181 -4.40 9.35 -12.52
C ILE A 181 -3.11 9.55 -13.33
N THR A 182 -2.78 8.61 -14.21
CA THR A 182 -1.54 8.61 -15.02
C THR A 182 -1.35 9.89 -15.84
N LYS A 183 -2.42 10.47 -16.41
CA LYS A 183 -2.35 11.74 -17.17
C LYS A 183 -1.87 12.96 -16.35
N GLU A 184 -2.03 12.90 -15.04
CA GLU A 184 -1.67 13.98 -14.11
C GLU A 184 -0.25 13.78 -13.54
N MET A 185 0.34 12.61 -13.80
CA MET A 185 1.63 12.23 -13.25
C MET A 185 2.80 12.80 -14.06
N THR A 186 3.87 13.09 -13.34
CA THR A 186 5.18 13.45 -13.90
C THR A 186 6.22 12.50 -13.32
N VAL A 187 7.04 11.90 -14.19
CA VAL A 187 8.08 10.95 -13.81
C VAL A 187 9.45 11.51 -14.21
N ASP A 188 10.36 11.58 -13.25
CA ASP A 188 11.75 11.97 -13.51
C ASP A 188 12.53 10.77 -14.09
N ASP A 189 12.72 10.82 -15.40
CA ASP A 189 13.39 9.79 -16.17
C ASP A 189 14.93 9.88 -16.10
N SER A 190 15.49 10.84 -15.36
CA SER A 190 16.93 11.01 -15.19
C SER A 190 17.51 10.18 -14.04
N VAL A 191 16.69 9.77 -13.07
CA VAL A 191 17.13 9.02 -11.87
C VAL A 191 17.69 7.66 -12.23
N ARG A 192 18.92 7.35 -11.79
CA ARG A 192 19.59 6.06 -12.00
C ARG A 192 20.22 5.60 -10.68
N PHE A 193 20.25 4.28 -10.50
CA PHE A 193 20.98 3.64 -9.42
C PHE A 193 22.06 2.73 -9.98
N ASN A 194 23.24 2.76 -9.36
CA ASN A 194 24.39 1.93 -9.68
C ASN A 194 24.68 0.91 -8.58
N SER A 195 24.11 1.10 -7.39
CA SER A 195 24.29 0.23 -6.23
C SER A 195 23.01 0.11 -5.41
N GLU A 196 22.93 -0.92 -4.58
CA GLU A 196 21.85 -1.04 -3.59
C GLU A 196 21.90 0.08 -2.54
N ASP A 197 23.08 0.60 -2.22
CA ASP A 197 23.21 1.73 -1.30
C ASP A 197 22.54 3.01 -1.82
N GLU A 198 22.64 3.30 -3.11
CA GLU A 198 21.94 4.44 -3.73
C GLU A 198 20.42 4.24 -3.71
N ILE A 199 19.95 3.00 -3.87
CA ILE A 199 18.53 2.64 -3.72
C ILE A 199 18.08 2.90 -2.29
N ILE A 200 18.85 2.45 -1.30
CA ILE A 200 18.54 2.64 0.13
C ILE A 200 18.49 4.13 0.47
N ASP A 201 19.44 4.95 0.01
CA ASP A 201 19.44 6.38 0.27
C ASP A 201 18.22 7.08 -0.34
N TYR A 202 17.87 6.74 -1.59
CA TYR A 202 16.71 7.32 -2.25
C TYR A 202 15.39 6.86 -1.62
N MET A 203 15.30 5.58 -1.25
CA MET A 203 14.17 5.00 -0.53
C MET A 203 13.96 5.73 0.81
N LEU A 204 15.03 5.91 1.58
CA LEU A 204 14.97 6.61 2.87
C LEU A 204 14.60 8.08 2.70
N LYS A 205 15.03 8.74 1.63
CA LYS A 205 14.54 10.09 1.32
C LYS A 205 13.02 10.10 1.17
N ILE A 206 12.44 9.19 0.39
CA ILE A 206 10.97 9.11 0.21
C ILE A 206 10.27 8.79 1.52
N ALA A 207 10.80 7.82 2.29
CA ALA A 207 10.24 7.40 3.58
C ALA A 207 10.23 8.54 4.59
N ASN A 208 11.33 9.28 4.72
CA ASN A 208 11.41 10.43 5.61
C ASN A 208 10.46 11.55 5.15
N GLU A 209 10.32 11.80 3.85
CA GLU A 209 9.33 12.74 3.34
C GLU A 209 7.88 12.27 3.57
N SER A 210 7.60 10.95 3.56
CA SER A 210 6.29 10.39 3.95
C SER A 210 6.01 10.63 5.43
N PHE A 211 6.98 10.32 6.29
CA PHE A 211 6.91 10.51 7.72
C PHE A 211 6.66 11.98 8.07
N GLU A 212 7.43 12.91 7.50
CA GLU A 212 7.25 14.36 7.71
C GLU A 212 5.86 14.83 7.28
N LEU A 213 5.36 14.36 6.13
CA LEU A 213 4.02 14.70 5.68
C LEU A 213 2.95 14.14 6.63
N ALA A 214 3.10 12.92 7.12
CA ALA A 214 2.17 12.34 8.10
C ALA A 214 2.10 13.17 9.39
N GLN A 215 3.25 13.65 9.87
CA GLN A 215 3.31 14.52 11.05
C GLN A 215 2.66 15.88 10.79
N LYS A 216 2.80 16.44 9.59
CA LYS A 216 2.10 17.66 9.18
C LYS A 216 0.59 17.46 9.15
N LEU A 217 0.10 16.40 8.48
CA LEU A 217 -1.32 16.07 8.40
C LEU A 217 -1.94 15.88 9.79
N ARG A 218 -1.22 15.23 10.70
CA ARG A 218 -1.60 15.04 12.10
C ARG A 218 -1.70 16.36 12.86
N ALA A 219 -0.71 17.24 12.70
CA ALA A 219 -0.72 18.55 13.35
C ALA A 219 -1.88 19.43 12.84
N GLU A 220 -2.31 19.22 11.59
CA GLU A 220 -3.37 19.98 10.92
C GLU A 220 -4.75 19.30 11.00
N ASP A 221 -4.85 18.09 11.58
CA ASP A 221 -6.05 17.21 11.61
C ASP A 221 -6.78 17.12 10.26
N ARG A 222 -6.06 16.83 9.18
CA ARG A 222 -6.62 16.76 7.81
C ARG A 222 -6.09 15.60 6.97
N GLU A 223 -6.77 15.33 5.87
CA GLU A 223 -6.32 14.45 4.79
C GLU A 223 -5.36 15.15 3.80
N LEU A 224 -4.81 14.36 2.87
CA LEU A 224 -4.05 14.86 1.73
C LEU A 224 -4.89 15.75 0.82
N THR A 225 -4.27 16.77 0.23
CA THR A 225 -4.84 17.39 -0.97
C THR A 225 -4.55 16.52 -2.20
N HIS A 226 -5.30 16.75 -3.28
CA HIS A 226 -5.05 16.10 -4.57
C HIS A 226 -3.62 16.35 -5.07
N GLU A 227 -3.12 17.58 -4.97
CA GLU A 227 -1.76 17.93 -5.38
C GLU A 227 -0.69 17.23 -4.53
N GLU A 228 -0.89 17.14 -3.20
CA GLU A 228 0.01 16.40 -2.33
C GLU A 228 0.02 14.90 -2.72
N ALA A 229 -1.14 14.31 -3.00
CA ALA A 229 -1.24 12.91 -3.45
C ALA A 229 -0.57 12.69 -4.82
N ILE A 230 -0.77 13.57 -5.80
CA ILE A 230 -0.08 13.52 -7.10
C ILE A 230 1.45 13.59 -6.91
N GLN A 231 1.94 14.44 -6.01
CA GLN A 231 3.37 14.50 -5.70
C GLN A 231 3.90 13.19 -5.09
N ARG A 232 3.12 12.51 -4.24
CA ARG A 232 3.52 11.21 -3.67
C ARG A 232 3.63 10.13 -4.74
N VAL A 233 2.60 9.98 -5.58
CA VAL A 233 2.63 8.95 -6.64
C VAL A 233 3.70 9.22 -7.71
N ASN A 234 4.03 10.49 -7.98
CA ASN A 234 5.15 10.86 -8.85
C ASN A 234 6.49 10.38 -8.30
N ARG A 235 6.70 10.49 -6.98
CA ARG A 235 7.90 9.97 -6.30
C ARG A 235 7.98 8.45 -6.39
N SER A 236 6.88 7.75 -6.11
CA SER A 236 6.81 6.29 -6.23
C SER A 236 7.11 5.82 -7.65
N ALA A 237 6.49 6.42 -8.68
CA ALA A 237 6.70 6.04 -10.07
C ALA A 237 8.14 6.31 -10.54
N THR A 238 8.72 7.46 -10.14
CA THR A 238 10.13 7.80 -10.40
C THR A 238 11.08 6.78 -9.77
N PHE A 239 10.87 6.46 -8.49
CA PHE A 239 11.70 5.52 -7.77
C PHE A 239 11.61 4.11 -8.36
N PHE A 240 10.40 3.61 -8.57
CA PHE A 240 10.17 2.28 -9.11
C PHE A 240 10.75 2.14 -10.52
N ARG A 241 10.60 3.17 -11.36
CA ARG A 241 11.20 3.21 -12.70
C ARG A 241 12.72 3.10 -12.67
N ALA A 242 13.38 3.83 -11.77
CA ALA A 242 14.82 3.76 -11.59
C ALA A 242 15.26 2.37 -11.08
N ILE A 243 14.52 1.75 -10.15
CA ILE A 243 14.80 0.38 -9.70
C ILE A 243 14.64 -0.62 -10.85
N MET A 244 13.57 -0.54 -11.65
CA MET A 244 13.38 -1.41 -12.80
C MET A 244 14.58 -1.39 -13.75
N ARG A 245 15.12 -0.20 -14.03
CA ARG A 245 16.35 -0.05 -14.83
C ARG A 245 17.57 -0.67 -14.17
N TYR A 246 17.76 -0.47 -12.87
CA TYR A 246 18.83 -1.11 -12.10
C TYR A 246 18.76 -2.65 -12.17
N CYS A 247 17.55 -3.20 -12.17
CA CYS A 247 17.31 -4.63 -12.33
C CYS A 247 17.46 -5.12 -13.78
N GLY A 248 17.68 -4.24 -14.77
CA GLY A 248 17.79 -4.60 -16.19
C GLY A 248 16.45 -4.86 -16.89
N LYS A 249 15.34 -4.39 -16.32
CA LYS A 249 14.00 -4.56 -16.92
C LYS A 249 13.84 -3.64 -18.14
N ASN A 250 13.33 -4.21 -19.22
CA ASN A 250 12.81 -3.42 -20.33
C ASN A 250 11.51 -2.75 -19.90
N ILE A 251 11.49 -1.42 -19.94
CA ILE A 251 10.36 -0.57 -19.58
C ILE A 251 9.93 0.24 -20.79
N THR A 252 8.66 0.65 -20.82
CA THR A 252 8.09 1.48 -21.89
C THR A 252 7.64 2.83 -21.34
N ASP A 253 7.69 3.86 -22.17
CA ASP A 253 7.07 5.15 -21.85
C ASP A 253 5.58 5.05 -22.11
N ASP A 254 4.75 5.56 -21.19
CA ASP A 254 3.32 5.74 -21.41
C ASP A 254 3.02 7.12 -22.00
N GLU A 255 2.21 7.18 -23.06
CA GLU A 255 1.90 8.42 -23.78
C GLU A 255 1.14 9.46 -22.97
N LEU A 256 0.47 9.04 -21.88
CA LEU A 256 -0.27 9.94 -20.99
C LEU A 256 0.64 10.58 -19.94
N VAL A 257 1.82 10.03 -19.70
CA VAL A 257 2.73 10.50 -18.63
C VAL A 257 3.67 11.57 -19.13
N LYS A 258 3.88 12.58 -18.31
CA LYS A 258 4.93 13.57 -18.54
C LYS A 258 6.27 13.04 -18.01
N TYR A 259 7.15 12.58 -18.90
CA TYR A 259 8.53 12.25 -18.53
C TYR A 259 9.44 13.47 -18.59
N VAL A 260 10.15 13.75 -17.51
CA VAL A 260 11.24 14.74 -17.44
C VAL A 260 12.54 14.00 -17.69
N LYS A 261 13.34 14.40 -18.68
CA LYS A 261 14.56 13.68 -19.09
C LYS A 261 15.82 14.35 -18.54
#